data_AF-A0A2T3FSQ7-F1
#
_entry.id   AF-A0A2T3FSQ7-F1
#
_cell.length_a   1.000
_cell.length_b   1.000
_cell.length_c   1.000
_cell.angle_alpha   90.00
_cell.angle_beta   90.00
_cell.angle_gamma   90.00
#
_symmetry.space_group_name_H-M   'P 1'
#
loop_
_entity.id
_entity.type
_entity.pdbx_description
1 polymer ?
#
loop_
_entity_poly.entity_id
_entity_poly.type
_entity_poly.pdbx_seq_one_letter_code
_entity_poly.pdbx_strand_id
1 'polypeptide(L)'
;MTNASVSNIKFYPDKEINKILTMKLSACDYVNDHLNVIVVGATGSGKMYYISALGNEACKKAINVKYIRLPGLLYELDQARNKDNYKKEIKRAITY
;
A
#
# COMPACT_ATOMS: atom_id res chain seq x y z
N MET A 1 4.62 -12.38 -6.71
CA MET A 1 5.24 -11.22 -6.03
C MET A 1 6.30 -11.76 -5.06
N THR A 2 7.54 -11.98 -5.47
CA THR A 2 8.43 -12.89 -4.70
C THR A 2 9.83 -12.35 -4.41
N ASN A 3 10.05 -11.02 -4.31
CA ASN A 3 11.36 -10.54 -3.85
C ASN A 3 11.43 -9.14 -3.20
N ALA A 4 10.31 -8.52 -2.85
CA ALA A 4 10.34 -7.27 -2.08
C ALA A 4 10.44 -7.60 -0.59
N SER A 5 11.51 -7.14 0.06
CA SER A 5 11.72 -7.34 1.50
C SER A 5 12.10 -6.03 2.15
N VAL A 6 11.59 -5.78 3.36
CA VAL A 6 11.96 -4.59 4.14
C VAL A 6 13.46 -4.58 4.45
N SER A 7 14.08 -5.76 4.60
CA SER A 7 15.53 -5.92 4.81
C SER A 7 16.38 -5.38 3.65
N ASN A 8 15.82 -5.33 2.43
CA ASN A 8 16.53 -4.94 1.22
C ASN A 8 16.32 -3.45 0.88
N ILE A 9 15.62 -2.71 1.74
CA ILE A 9 15.44 -1.26 1.59
C ILE A 9 16.78 -0.58 1.92
N LYS A 10 17.38 0.04 0.91
CA LYS A 10 18.60 0.83 1.10
C LYS A 10 18.25 2.22 1.63
N PHE A 11 18.71 2.50 2.85
CA PHE A 11 18.64 3.81 3.47
C PHE A 11 19.87 4.60 3.04
N TYR A 12 19.66 5.60 2.21
CA TYR A 12 20.73 6.48 1.78
C TYR A 12 20.56 7.84 2.47
N PRO A 13 21.66 8.54 2.85
CA PRO A 13 21.58 9.82 3.55
C PRO A 13 20.89 10.94 2.76
N ASP A 14 20.90 10.85 1.43
CA ASP A 14 20.24 11.76 0.48
C ASP A 14 18.74 11.46 0.33
N LYS A 15 18.25 10.33 0.84
CA LYS A 15 16.83 9.99 0.87
C LYS A 15 16.29 10.23 2.27
N GLU A 16 15.26 11.07 2.38
CA GLU A 16 14.51 11.33 3.62
C GLU A 16 13.63 10.14 4.05
N ILE A 17 14.16 8.93 4.02
CA ILE A 17 13.48 7.72 4.47
C ILE A 17 13.92 7.43 5.89
N ASN A 18 13.05 7.72 6.85
CA ASN A 18 13.31 7.44 8.25
C ASN A 18 13.28 5.93 8.53
N LYS A 19 14.45 5.35 8.85
CA LYS A 19 14.61 3.93 9.18
C LYS A 19 13.74 3.47 10.35
N ILE A 20 13.58 4.31 11.37
CA ILE A 20 12.73 4.00 12.54
C ILE A 20 11.27 3.89 12.10
N LEU A 21 10.81 4.83 11.26
CA LEU A 21 9.46 4.79 10.70
C LEU A 21 9.26 3.55 9.83
N THR A 22 10.21 3.19 8.96
CA THR A 22 10.11 1.98 8.14
C THR A 22 9.99 0.72 8.98
N MET A 23 10.75 0.59 10.06
CA MET A 23 10.64 -0.54 10.98
C MET A 23 9.27 -0.57 11.68
N LYS A 24 8.78 0.58 12.16
CA LYS A 24 7.44 0.69 12.75
C LYS A 24 6.35 0.30 11.74
N LEU A 25 6.47 0.72 10.49
CA LEU A 25 5.54 0.34 9.44
C LEU A 25 5.63 -1.16 9.10
N SER A 26 6.82 -1.77 9.14
CA SER A 26 6.95 -3.23 8.93
C SER A 26 6.29 -4.07 10.03
N ALA A 27 6.08 -3.51 11.22
CA ALA A 27 5.31 -4.17 12.28
C ALA A 27 3.82 -4.26 11.95
N CYS A 28 3.33 -3.47 10.99
CA CYS A 28 1.94 -3.39 10.55
C CYS A 28 0.94 -2.90 11.62
N ASP A 29 1.42 -2.30 12.71
CA ASP A 29 0.55 -1.77 13.78
C ASP A 29 -0.38 -0.66 13.27
N TYR A 30 0.05 0.08 12.25
CA TYR A 30 -0.75 1.11 11.58
C TYR A 30 -2.08 0.57 11.01
N VAL A 31 -2.15 -0.73 10.71
CA VAL A 31 -3.38 -1.38 10.23
C VAL A 31 -4.41 -1.48 11.37
N ASN A 32 -3.96 -1.82 12.57
CA ASN A 32 -4.80 -1.91 13.77
C ASN A 32 -5.23 -0.52 14.25
N ASP A 33 -4.35 0.47 14.12
CA ASP A 33 -4.61 1.87 14.51
C ASP A 33 -5.44 2.63 13.46
N HIS A 34 -5.86 1.97 12.36
CA HIS A 34 -6.57 2.59 11.24
C HIS A 34 -5.86 3.80 10.63
N LEU A 35 -4.52 3.77 10.61
CA LEU A 35 -3.67 4.82 10.07
C LEU A 35 -3.32 4.57 8.60
N ASN A 36 -3.46 5.59 7.77
CA ASN A 36 -3.11 5.53 6.36
C ASN A 36 -1.61 5.83 6.16
N VAL A 37 -0.96 5.05 5.29
CA VAL A 37 0.44 5.25 4.91
C VAL A 37 0.50 5.76 3.48
N ILE A 38 1.07 6.96 3.30
CA ILE A 38 1.23 7.59 1.99
C ILE A 38 2.73 7.71 1.68
N VAL A 39 3.15 7.18 0.53
CA VAL A 39 4.55 7.22 0.09
C VAL A 39 4.68 8.16 -1.10
N VAL A 40 5.43 9.25 -0.92
CA VAL A 40 5.64 10.31 -1.93
C VAL A 40 7.12 10.32 -2.37
N GLY A 41 7.39 10.79 -3.59
CA GLY A 41 8.75 11.00 -4.10
C GLY A 41 8.81 11.10 -5.63
N ALA A 42 10.00 11.25 -6.21
CA ALA A 42 10.21 11.27 -7.66
C ALA A 42 9.90 9.94 -8.36
N THR A 43 9.53 9.95 -9.65
CA THR A 43 9.38 8.72 -10.44
C THR A 43 10.69 7.91 -10.42
N GLY A 44 10.59 6.58 -10.37
CA GLY A 44 11.78 5.71 -10.25
C GLY A 44 12.43 5.65 -8.85
N SER A 45 11.92 6.37 -7.84
CA SER A 45 12.53 6.38 -6.49
C SER A 45 12.37 5.08 -5.67
N GLY A 46 11.60 4.10 -6.18
CA GLY A 46 11.36 2.82 -5.51
C GLY A 46 10.09 2.74 -4.66
N LYS A 47 9.15 3.69 -4.78
CA LYS A 47 7.87 3.68 -4.02
C LYS A 47 7.12 2.36 -4.12
N MET A 48 6.99 1.82 -5.34
CA MET A 48 6.29 0.56 -5.57
C MET A 48 7.00 -0.61 -4.89
N TYR A 49 8.33 -0.59 -4.86
CA TYR A 49 9.12 -1.59 -4.14
C TYR A 49 8.89 -1.49 -2.63
N TYR A 50 8.94 -0.27 -2.08
CA TYR A 50 8.70 0.00 -0.66
C TYR A 50 7.32 -0.48 -0.20
N ILE A 51 6.26 -0.13 -0.95
CA ILE A 51 4.89 -0.57 -0.65
C ILE A 51 4.77 -2.09 -0.77
N SER A 52 5.38 -2.70 -1.79
CA SER A 52 5.36 -4.17 -1.95
C SER A 52 6.09 -4.88 -0.80
N ALA A 53 7.18 -4.31 -0.30
CA ALA A 53 7.91 -4.85 0.85
C ALA A 53 7.05 -4.80 2.12
N LEU A 54 6.38 -3.67 2.38
CA LEU A 54 5.44 -3.56 3.50
C LEU A 54 4.24 -4.52 3.36
N GLY A 55 3.70 -4.66 2.15
CA GLY A 55 2.64 -5.62 1.85
C GLY A 55 3.07 -7.06 2.12
N ASN A 56 4.30 -7.43 1.79
CA ASN A 56 4.82 -8.76 2.08
C ASN A 56 4.96 -9.01 3.59
N GLU A 57 5.39 -8.03 4.38
CA GLU A 57 5.42 -8.16 5.85
C GLU A 57 4.01 -8.29 6.45
N ALA A 58 3.03 -7.57 5.90
CA ALA A 58 1.63 -7.71 6.30
C ALA A 58 1.10 -9.13 5.99
N CYS A 59 1.41 -9.67 4.80
CA CYS A 59 1.04 -11.05 4.46
C CYS A 59 1.65 -12.09 5.42
N LYS A 60 2.91 -11.90 5.86
CA LYS A 60 3.55 -12.78 6.86
C LYS A 60 2.83 -12.76 8.22
N LYS A 61 2.16 -11.66 8.55
CA LYS A 61 1.35 -11.47 9.75
C LYS A 61 -0.11 -11.91 9.58
N ALA A 62 -0.43 -12.66 8.51
CA ALA A 62 -1.78 -13.08 8.16
C ALA A 62 -2.78 -11.92 7.95
N ILE A 63 -2.27 -10.74 7.58
CA ILE A 63 -3.09 -9.60 7.17
C ILE A 63 -3.33 -9.73 5.66
N ASN A 64 -4.59 -9.63 5.25
CA ASN A 64 -4.93 -9.65 3.84
C ASN A 64 -4.48 -8.33 3.18
N VAL A 65 -3.75 -8.43 2.07
CA VAL A 65 -3.26 -7.28 1.31
C VAL A 65 -3.81 -7.32 -0.11
N LYS A 66 -4.20 -6.16 -0.65
CA LYS A 66 -4.70 -6.03 -2.02
C LYS A 66 -3.99 -4.89 -2.73
N TYR A 67 -3.51 -5.17 -3.93
CA TYR A 67 -2.87 -4.17 -4.78
C TYR A 67 -3.87 -3.68 -5.83
N ILE A 68 -4.19 -2.38 -5.80
CA ILE A 68 -5.10 -1.76 -6.74
C ILE A 68 -4.43 -0.53 -7.33
N ARG A 69 -4.52 -0.36 -8.66
CA ARG A 69 -4.13 0.88 -9.32
C ARG A 69 -5.23 1.92 -9.14
N LEU A 70 -4.89 3.05 -8.53
CA LEU A 70 -5.83 4.13 -8.25
C LEU A 70 -6.61 4.61 -9.49
N PRO A 71 -6.00 4.84 -10.68
CA PRO A 71 -6.76 5.29 -11.84
C PRO A 71 -7.85 4.31 -12.30
N GLY A 72 -7.56 3.01 -12.26
CA GLY A 72 -8.54 1.98 -12.61
C GLY A 72 -9.70 1.94 -11.61
N LEU A 73 -9.38 2.03 -10.32
CA LEU A 73 -10.40 2.11 -9.27
C LEU A 73 -11.28 3.34 -9.43
N LEU A 74 -10.70 4.52 -9.68
CA LEU A 74 -11.46 5.75 -9.87
C LEU A 74 -12.39 5.67 -11.09
N TYR A 75 -11.94 5.05 -12.19
CA TYR A 75 -12.78 4.82 -13.36
C TYR A 75 -13.98 3.91 -13.06
N GLU A 76 -13.74 2.80 -12.36
CA GLU A 76 -14.82 1.88 -11.95
C GLU A 76 -15.81 2.56 -10.99
N LEU A 77 -15.30 3.37 -10.05
CA LEU A 77 -16.13 4.14 -9.12
C LEU A 77 -16.98 5.20 -9.83
N ASP A 78 -16.42 5.89 -10.83
CA ASP A 78 -17.14 6.87 -11.63
C ASP A 78 -18.29 6.23 -12.42
N GLN A 79 -18.01 5.08 -13.06
CA GLN A 79 -19.02 4.30 -13.77
C GLN A 79 -20.12 3.77 -12.84
N ALA A 80 -19.77 3.37 -11.62
CA ALA A 80 -20.72 2.86 -10.63
C ALA A 80 -21.56 3.95 -9.99
N ARG A 81 -21.04 5.19 -9.92
CA ARG A 81 -21.78 6.37 -9.45
C ARG A 81 -22.98 6.66 -10.34
N ASN A 82 -22.84 6.47 -11.65
CA ASN A 82 -23.92 6.67 -12.62
C ASN A 82 -24.99 5.56 -12.62
N LYS A 83 -24.77 4.47 -11.88
CA LYS A 83 -25.61 3.27 -11.88
C LYS A 83 -26.15 2.88 -10.48
N ASP A 84 -26.05 3.78 -9.49
CA ASP A 84 -26.37 3.53 -8.06
C ASP A 84 -25.64 2.33 -7.42
N ASN A 85 -24.59 1.82 -8.08
CA ASN A 85 -23.83 0.64 -7.66
C ASN A 85 -22.52 1.00 -6.94
N TYR A 86 -22.35 2.27 -6.56
CA TYR A 86 -21.13 2.80 -5.93
C TYR A 86 -20.69 2.01 -4.68
N LYS A 87 -21.65 1.67 -3.80
CA LYS A 87 -21.37 0.88 -2.58
C LYS A 87 -20.87 -0.54 -2.91
N LYS A 88 -21.36 -1.14 -4.01
CA LYS A 88 -20.97 -2.47 -4.45
C LYS A 88 -19.53 -2.49 -4.95
N GLU A 89 -19.13 -1.49 -5.72
CA GLU A 89 -17.75 -1.39 -6.22
C GLU A 89 -16.74 -1.05 -5.13
N ILE A 90 -17.09 -0.16 -4.18
CA ILE A 90 -16.25 0.06 -2.99
C ILE A 90 -16.11 -1.23 -2.18
N LYS A 91 -17.22 -1.96 -1.97
CA LYS A 91 -17.17 -3.24 -1.27
C LYS A 91 -16.28 -4.22 -2.00
N ARG A 92 -16.31 -4.27 -3.33
CA ARG A 92 -15.40 -5.08 -4.15
C ARG A 92 -13.94 -4.65 -4.00
N ALA A 93 -13.66 -3.35 -3.88
CA ALA A 93 -12.31 -2.86 -3.67
C ALA A 93 -11.75 -3.26 -2.29
N ILE A 94 -12.60 -3.32 -1.26
CA ILE A 94 -12.19 -3.60 0.13
C ILE A 94 -12.32 -5.10 0.50
N THR A 95 -13.20 -5.84 -0.17
CA THR A 95 -13.52 -7.25 0.12
C THR A 95 -12.72 -8.19 -0.80
N TYR A 96 -12.39 -9.37 -0.28
CA TYR A 96 -11.72 -10.47 -0.97
C TYR A 96 -12.74 -11.46 -1.55
#